data_AF-A0A8S8YX97-F1
#
_entry.id   AF-A0A8S8YX97-F1
#
_cell.length_a   1.000
_cell.length_b   1.000
_cell.length_c   1.000
_cell.angle_alpha   90.00
_cell.angle_beta   90.00
_cell.angle_gamma   90.00
#
_symmetry.space_group_name_H-M   'P 1'
#
loop_
_entity.id
_entity.type
_entity.pdbx_description
1 polymer ?
#
loop_
_entity_poly.entity_id
_entity_poly.type
_entity_poly.pdbx_seq_one_letter_code
_entity_poly.pdbx_strand_id
1 'polypeptide(L)'
;MQEVQDNNMWLGNEVYYNLLLHSMMEHDNIQLSGEIRLDNSNFQVVFDESRHITGVVSAPFVESMGTVVLLTSNNFLKWLVVLNVGLLLLVAMMVVPQKENWRHVFDLTKFNQRPNKLDPGTYRLRVKQALITKIRVHHDLTRDEMASKQPSEVQAMIGDPRLVELVYSESKAYSPQELRKMMQAIRRWGKRN
;
A
#
# COMPACT_ATOMS: atom_id res chain seq x y z
N MET A 1 -30.87 -44.68 19.92
CA MET A 1 -30.15 -44.49 18.64
C MET A 1 -31.11 -44.85 17.53
N GLN A 2 -31.58 -43.85 16.78
CA GLN A 2 -32.34 -44.10 15.55
C GLN A 2 -31.32 -44.27 14.44
N GLU A 3 -31.34 -45.43 13.78
CA GLU A 3 -30.56 -45.67 12.57
C GLU A 3 -30.85 -44.57 11.55
N VAL A 4 -29.79 -44.03 10.94
CA VAL A 4 -29.89 -43.07 9.84
C VAL A 4 -30.49 -43.80 8.64
N GLN A 5 -31.82 -43.85 8.58
CA GLN A 5 -32.54 -44.28 7.40
C GLN A 5 -32.30 -43.25 6.30
N ASP A 6 -31.65 -43.76 5.24
CA ASP A 6 -31.58 -43.33 3.85
C ASP A 6 -32.50 -42.16 3.44
N ASN A 7 -32.21 -40.98 3.99
CA ASN A 7 -32.80 -39.71 3.59
C ASN A 7 -31.63 -38.80 3.19
N ASN A 8 -31.40 -38.66 1.89
CA ASN A 8 -30.43 -37.76 1.27
C ASN A 8 -30.72 -36.26 1.50
N MET A 9 -31.32 -35.89 2.64
CA MET A 9 -31.51 -34.51 3.05
C MET A 9 -30.32 -34.11 3.92
N TRP A 10 -29.41 -33.31 3.38
CA TRP A 10 -28.31 -32.74 4.14
C TRP A 10 -28.86 -31.81 5.22
N LEU A 11 -28.87 -32.29 6.47
CA LEU A 11 -29.31 -31.58 7.68
C LEU A 11 -28.28 -30.53 8.16
N GLY A 12 -27.41 -30.04 7.26
CA GLY A 12 -26.30 -29.15 7.60
C GLY A 12 -25.09 -29.86 8.19
N ASN A 13 -24.09 -29.07 8.61
CA ASN A 13 -22.84 -29.59 9.18
C ASN A 13 -22.93 -29.91 10.68
N GLU A 14 -24.06 -29.60 11.33
CA GLU A 14 -24.24 -29.84 12.77
C GLU A 14 -24.14 -31.32 13.12
N VAL A 15 -24.72 -32.20 12.30
CA VAL A 15 -24.69 -33.65 12.49
C VAL A 15 -23.25 -34.15 12.37
N TYR A 16 -22.50 -33.64 11.41
CA TYR A 16 -21.09 -33.96 11.24
C TYR A 16 -20.26 -33.53 12.45
N TYR A 17 -20.42 -32.30 12.94
CA TYR A 17 -19.66 -31.81 14.08
C TYR A 17 -20.02 -32.54 15.38
N ASN A 18 -21.29 -32.85 15.61
CA ASN A 18 -21.70 -33.62 16.79
C ASN A 18 -21.12 -35.04 16.77
N LEU A 19 -21.10 -35.70 15.62
CA LEU A 19 -20.47 -37.02 15.46
C LEU A 19 -18.94 -36.94 15.63
N LEU A 20 -18.30 -35.90 15.08
CA LEU A 20 -16.87 -35.67 15.23
C LEU A 20 -16.49 -35.49 16.71
N LEU A 21 -17.18 -34.59 17.41
CA LEU A 21 -16.97 -34.36 18.85
C LEU A 21 -17.19 -35.66 19.63
N HIS A 22 -18.22 -36.42 19.31
CA HIS A 22 -18.49 -37.71 19.93
C HIS A 22 -17.41 -38.76 19.65
N SER A 23 -16.78 -38.73 18.48
CA SER A 23 -15.66 -39.62 18.16
C SER A 23 -14.36 -39.24 18.89
N MET A 24 -14.22 -37.98 19.31
CA MET A 24 -13.04 -37.48 20.03
C MET A 24 -13.15 -37.68 21.55
N MET A 25 -14.35 -38.00 22.07
CA MET A 25 -14.56 -38.29 23.48
C MET A 25 -13.95 -39.65 23.86
N GLU A 26 -13.35 -39.72 25.05
CA GLU A 26 -12.56 -40.87 25.49
C GLU A 26 -13.42 -42.00 26.08
N HIS A 27 -14.39 -42.49 25.31
CA HIS A 27 -15.33 -43.53 25.74
C HIS A 27 -14.68 -44.89 26.03
N ASP A 28 -13.47 -45.11 25.53
CA ASP A 28 -12.72 -46.36 25.68
C ASP A 28 -11.75 -46.37 26.88
N ASN A 29 -11.63 -45.26 27.61
CA ASN A 29 -10.71 -45.17 28.74
C ASN A 29 -11.26 -45.90 29.98
N ILE A 30 -10.78 -47.12 30.19
CA ILE A 30 -11.13 -47.97 31.34
C ILE A 30 -10.74 -47.39 32.72
N GLN A 31 -9.94 -46.31 32.77
CA GLN A 31 -9.57 -45.64 34.02
C GLN A 31 -10.59 -44.58 34.46
N LEU A 32 -11.48 -44.11 33.56
CA LEU A 32 -12.59 -43.24 33.93
C LEU A 32 -13.78 -44.04 34.45
N SER A 33 -14.50 -43.46 35.42
CA SER A 33 -15.73 -44.07 35.93
C SER A 33 -16.78 -44.17 34.81
N GLY A 34 -17.57 -45.25 34.84
CA GLY A 34 -18.62 -45.49 33.84
C GLY A 34 -19.66 -44.37 33.77
N GLU A 35 -19.94 -43.71 34.90
CA GLU A 35 -20.85 -42.56 34.98
C GLU A 35 -20.34 -41.36 34.16
N ILE A 36 -19.02 -41.09 34.17
CA ILE A 36 -18.43 -40.00 33.39
C ILE A 36 -18.34 -40.38 31.90
N ARG A 37 -18.01 -41.65 31.61
CA ARG A 37 -17.85 -42.14 30.22
C ARG A 37 -19.12 -42.18 29.39
N LEU A 38 -20.27 -42.34 30.03
CA LEU A 38 -21.57 -42.51 29.37
C LEU A 38 -22.36 -41.20 29.23
N ASP A 39 -21.96 -40.16 29.94
CA ASP A 39 -22.65 -38.87 29.92
C ASP A 39 -21.81 -37.81 29.19
N ASN A 40 -22.27 -37.48 27.98
CA ASN A 40 -21.64 -36.52 27.08
C ASN A 40 -21.52 -35.11 27.68
N SER A 41 -22.34 -34.75 28.68
CA SER A 41 -22.27 -33.44 29.33
C SER A 41 -21.05 -33.26 30.22
N ASN A 42 -20.39 -34.35 30.62
CA ASN A 42 -19.18 -34.30 31.43
C ASN A 42 -17.90 -34.05 30.63
N PHE A 43 -17.95 -34.15 29.30
CA PHE A 43 -16.80 -33.90 28.45
C PHE A 43 -16.72 -32.41 28.10
N GLN A 44 -15.54 -31.83 28.33
CA GLN A 44 -15.24 -30.45 27.96
C GLN A 44 -14.26 -30.45 26.79
N VAL A 45 -14.62 -29.73 25.72
CA VAL A 45 -13.73 -29.49 24.58
C VAL A 45 -12.88 -28.28 24.90
N VAL A 46 -11.58 -28.49 25.13
CA VAL A 46 -10.63 -27.41 25.35
C VAL A 46 -9.88 -27.15 24.05
N PHE A 47 -10.10 -25.96 23.48
CA PHE A 47 -9.33 -25.50 22.33
C PHE A 47 -7.95 -25.05 22.81
N ASP A 48 -6.92 -25.82 22.49
CA ASP A 48 -5.54 -25.46 22.74
C ASP A 48 -5.06 -24.40 21.72
N GLU A 49 -5.33 -23.14 22.03
CA GLU A 49 -4.91 -21.96 21.25
C GLU A 49 -3.38 -21.74 21.25
N SER A 50 -2.61 -22.49 22.06
CA SER A 50 -1.15 -22.32 22.18
C SER A 50 -0.39 -22.58 20.88
N ARG A 51 -1.06 -23.16 19.87
CA ARG A 51 -0.51 -23.46 18.55
C ARG A 51 -0.81 -22.40 17.48
N HIS A 52 -1.40 -21.26 17.84
CA HIS A 52 -1.39 -20.09 16.97
C HIS A 52 0.05 -19.55 16.88
N ILE A 53 0.80 -20.03 15.88
CA ILE A 53 2.05 -19.42 15.46
C ILE A 53 1.70 -18.01 15.01
N THR A 54 1.92 -17.03 15.88
CA THR A 54 2.09 -15.64 15.44
C THR A 54 3.18 -15.70 14.37
N GLY A 55 2.84 -15.33 13.14
CA GLY A 55 3.77 -15.48 12.01
C GLY A 55 5.15 -14.94 12.36
N VAL A 56 6.21 -15.53 11.81
CA VAL A 56 7.63 -15.22 12.13
C VAL A 56 7.92 -13.70 12.19
N VAL A 57 7.17 -12.89 11.45
CA VAL A 57 7.25 -11.43 11.42
C VAL A 57 6.58 -10.74 12.63
N SER A 58 5.47 -11.28 13.15
CA SER A 58 4.71 -10.70 14.26
C SER A 58 5.09 -11.25 15.64
N ALA A 59 5.74 -12.41 15.71
CA ALA A 59 6.29 -12.98 16.95
C ALA A 59 7.12 -11.98 17.78
N PRO A 60 8.13 -11.25 17.22
CA PRO A 60 8.90 -10.29 18.01
C PRO A 60 8.07 -9.08 18.48
N PHE A 61 7.01 -8.72 17.76
CA PHE A 61 6.12 -7.62 18.16
C PHE A 61 5.22 -8.02 19.34
N VAL A 62 4.66 -9.23 19.29
CA VAL A 62 3.81 -9.75 20.38
C VAL A 62 4.63 -10.00 21.65
N GLU A 63 5.83 -10.56 21.52
CA GLU A 63 6.72 -10.82 22.66
C GLU A 63 7.22 -9.52 23.31
N SER A 64 7.63 -8.54 22.50
CA SER A 64 8.06 -7.23 23.03
C SER A 64 6.89 -6.47 23.68
N MET A 65 5.70 -6.51 23.09
CA MET A 65 4.51 -5.89 23.68
C MET A 65 4.13 -6.58 25.00
N GLY A 66 4.14 -7.91 25.05
CA GLY A 66 3.90 -8.67 26.29
C GLY A 66 4.91 -8.34 27.39
N THR A 67 6.19 -8.23 27.02
CA THR A 67 7.26 -7.83 27.95
C THR A 67 7.04 -6.42 28.48
N VAL A 68 6.70 -5.45 27.62
CA VAL A 68 6.39 -4.08 28.04
C VAL A 68 5.19 -4.03 28.99
N VAL A 69 4.13 -4.79 28.71
CA VAL A 69 2.95 -4.87 29.58
C VAL A 69 3.29 -5.47 30.94
N LEU A 70 4.09 -6.54 30.98
CA LEU A 70 4.53 -7.15 32.24
C LEU A 70 5.42 -6.21 33.06
N LEU A 71 6.37 -5.53 32.41
CA LEU A 71 7.24 -4.55 33.07
C LEU A 71 6.43 -3.34 33.59
N THR A 72 5.39 -2.92 32.87
CA THR A 72 4.54 -1.79 33.29
C THR A 72 3.44 -2.17 34.30
N SER A 73 3.20 -3.47 34.54
CA SER A 73 2.23 -3.96 35.53
C SER A 73 2.69 -3.74 36.97
N ASN A 74 3.99 -3.72 37.24
CA ASN A 74 4.52 -3.43 38.58
C ASN A 74 4.75 -1.93 38.72
N ASN A 75 4.17 -1.32 39.77
CA ASN A 75 4.25 0.11 40.00
C ASN A 75 5.70 0.64 40.04
N PHE A 76 6.64 -0.13 40.62
CA PHE A 76 8.06 0.25 40.69
C PHE A 76 8.75 0.17 39.32
N LEU A 77 8.62 -0.96 38.60
CA LEU A 77 9.24 -1.13 37.28
C LEU A 77 8.66 -0.16 36.23
N LYS A 78 7.35 0.13 36.31
CA LYS A 78 6.69 1.13 35.46
C LYS A 78 7.40 2.48 35.54
N TRP A 79 7.65 2.96 36.76
CA TRP A 79 8.34 4.23 36.97
C TRP A 79 9.79 4.19 36.48
N LEU A 80 10.49 3.06 36.64
CA LEU A 80 11.85 2.87 36.12
C LEU A 80 11.91 3.02 34.60
N VAL A 81 11.01 2.37 33.86
CA VAL A 81 10.93 2.47 32.39
C VAL A 81 10.57 3.88 31.95
N VAL A 82 9.57 4.51 32.57
CA VAL A 82 9.15 5.88 32.25
C VAL A 82 10.28 6.88 32.50
N LEU A 83 11.01 6.74 33.61
CA LEU A 83 12.14 7.60 33.94
C LEU A 83 13.28 7.42 32.92
N ASN A 84 13.58 6.18 32.52
CA ASN A 84 14.63 5.90 31.54
C ASN A 84 14.31 6.51 30.17
N VAL A 85 13.08 6.34 29.66
CA VAL A 85 12.64 6.94 28.39
C VAL A 85 12.63 8.47 28.47
N GLY A 86 12.17 9.03 29.59
CA GLY A 86 12.22 10.48 29.83
C GLY A 86 13.65 11.02 29.81
N LEU A 87 14.60 10.31 30.42
CA LEU A 87 16.01 10.69 30.44
C LEU A 87 16.63 10.64 29.04
N LEU A 88 16.33 9.61 28.25
CA LEU A 88 16.75 9.53 26.84
C LEU A 88 16.18 10.69 26.02
N LEU A 89 14.92 11.09 26.26
CA LEU A 89 14.28 12.21 25.58
C LEU A 89 14.95 13.54 25.95
N LEU A 90 15.30 13.75 27.23
CA LEU A 90 16.04 14.93 27.66
C LEU A 90 17.42 15.01 27.02
N VAL A 91 18.15 13.89 26.94
CA VAL A 91 19.43 13.82 26.24
C VAL A 91 19.24 14.12 24.75
N ALA A 92 18.24 13.52 24.10
CA ALA A 92 17.93 13.80 22.69
C ALA A 92 17.60 15.27 22.46
N MET A 93 16.87 15.91 23.38
CA MET A 93 16.56 17.34 23.32
C MET A 93 17.82 18.20 23.49
N MET A 94 18.74 17.82 24.37
CA MET A 94 20.00 18.51 24.58
C MET A 94 20.97 18.34 23.41
N VAL A 95 21.00 17.16 22.78
CA VAL A 95 21.89 16.83 21.65
C VAL A 95 21.44 17.46 20.33
N VAL A 96 20.25 18.07 20.26
CA VAL A 96 19.78 18.78 19.06
C VAL A 96 19.98 20.30 19.24
N PRO A 97 21.18 20.84 18.94
CA PRO A 97 21.51 22.24 19.19
C PRO A 97 20.75 23.22 18.30
N GLN A 98 20.14 22.77 17.20
CA GLN A 98 19.36 23.63 16.31
C GLN A 98 18.18 22.86 15.71
N LYS A 99 17.03 22.89 16.38
CA LYS A 99 15.77 22.46 15.78
C LYS A 99 15.39 23.50 14.72
N GLU A 100 15.58 23.19 13.44
CA GLU A 100 15.08 24.03 12.35
C GLU A 100 13.60 24.37 12.61
N ASN A 101 13.19 25.58 12.27
CA ASN A 101 11.81 26.00 12.50
C ASN A 101 10.88 25.11 11.66
N TRP A 102 10.13 24.21 12.30
CA TRP A 102 9.16 23.34 11.60
C TRP A 102 8.02 24.15 10.95
N ARG A 103 7.95 25.45 11.25
CA ARG A 103 7.20 26.41 10.47
C ARG A 103 7.96 26.66 9.17
N HIS A 104 7.38 26.22 8.05
CA HIS A 104 7.85 26.55 6.72
C HIS A 104 7.87 28.09 6.54
N VAL A 105 8.99 28.75 6.86
CA VAL A 105 9.18 30.17 6.62
C VAL A 105 9.64 30.29 5.17
N PHE A 106 8.70 30.66 4.31
CA PHE A 106 9.00 30.98 2.92
C PHE A 106 9.73 32.33 2.88
N ASP A 107 11.06 32.30 2.84
CA ASP A 107 11.88 33.50 2.80
C ASP A 107 11.94 34.04 1.36
N LEU A 108 11.24 35.15 1.09
CA LEU A 108 11.21 35.79 -0.23
C LEU A 108 12.54 36.44 -0.63
N THR A 109 13.46 36.66 0.32
CA THR A 109 14.76 37.28 0.04
C THR A 109 15.82 36.25 -0.33
N LYS A 110 15.64 35.00 0.12
CA LYS A 110 16.52 33.88 -0.16
C LYS A 110 15.89 33.00 -1.24
N PHE A 111 15.95 33.44 -2.50
CA PHE A 111 15.63 32.60 -3.65
C PHE A 111 16.62 31.43 -3.73
N ASN A 112 16.32 30.34 -3.00
CA ASN A 112 16.96 29.06 -3.24
C ASN A 112 16.60 28.64 -4.66
N GLN A 113 17.54 28.81 -5.59
CA GLN A 113 17.41 28.30 -6.94
C GLN A 113 17.15 26.79 -6.83
N ARG A 114 16.07 26.30 -7.45
CA ARG A 114 15.77 24.87 -7.45
C ARG A 114 17.03 24.13 -7.91
N PRO A 115 17.49 23.09 -7.19
CA PRO A 115 18.74 22.40 -7.52
C PRO A 115 18.75 21.87 -8.95
N ASN A 116 17.56 21.56 -9.49
CA ASN A 116 17.37 21.19 -10.89
C ASN A 116 16.56 22.27 -11.64
N LYS A 117 17.19 23.42 -11.93
CA LYS A 117 16.60 24.37 -12.89
C LYS A 117 16.65 23.70 -14.27
N LEU A 118 15.47 23.38 -14.80
CA LEU A 118 15.34 22.80 -16.14
C LEU A 118 16.00 23.74 -17.15
N ASP A 119 16.97 23.23 -17.90
CA ASP A 119 17.70 24.00 -18.91
C ASP A 119 16.72 24.64 -19.90
N PRO A 120 16.75 25.97 -20.10
CA PRO A 120 15.96 26.65 -21.12
C PRO A 120 16.15 26.07 -22.53
N GLY A 121 17.35 25.58 -22.87
CA GLY A 121 17.64 24.98 -24.18
C GLY A 121 16.80 23.73 -24.47
N THR A 122 16.51 22.93 -23.43
CA THR A 122 15.68 21.71 -23.56
C THR A 122 14.17 21.97 -23.64
N TYR A 123 13.71 23.23 -23.55
CA TYR A 123 12.28 23.52 -23.44
C TYR A 123 11.48 23.02 -24.66
N ARG A 124 12.02 23.21 -25.87
CA ARG A 124 11.40 22.71 -27.10
C ARG A 124 11.27 21.19 -27.13
N LEU A 125 12.33 20.48 -26.73
CA LEU A 125 12.33 19.01 -26.68
C LEU A 125 11.25 18.50 -25.74
N ARG A 126 11.09 19.14 -24.57
CA ARG A 126 10.06 18.79 -23.59
C ARG A 126 8.65 19.01 -24.12
N VAL A 127 8.40 20.11 -24.84
CA VAL A 127 7.08 20.36 -25.47
C VAL A 127 6.80 19.31 -26.57
N LYS A 128 7.80 18.96 -27.39
CA LYS A 128 7.67 17.88 -28.39
C LYS A 128 7.37 16.53 -27.74
N GLN A 129 8.11 16.17 -26.69
CA GLN A 129 7.87 14.94 -25.92
C GLN A 129 6.48 14.92 -25.27
N ALA A 130 6.03 16.05 -24.72
CA ALA A 130 4.70 16.18 -24.15
C ALA A 130 3.59 15.97 -25.20
N LEU A 131 3.75 16.54 -26.41
CA LEU A 131 2.81 16.32 -27.51
C LEU A 131 2.76 14.85 -27.93
N ILE A 132 3.91 14.22 -28.18
CA ILE A 132 4.00 12.80 -28.55
C ILE A 132 3.37 11.90 -27.48
N THR A 133 3.65 12.19 -26.21
CA THR A 133 3.06 11.46 -25.08
C THR A 133 1.55 11.65 -25.03
N LYS A 134 1.06 12.86 -25.32
CA LYS A 134 -0.38 13.14 -25.36
C LYS A 134 -1.08 12.40 -26.50
N ILE A 135 -0.48 12.33 -27.69
CA ILE A 135 -0.99 11.53 -28.82
C ILE A 135 -1.05 10.06 -28.42
N ARG A 136 -0.02 9.57 -27.74
CA ARG A 136 0.06 8.18 -27.28
C ARG A 136 -1.11 7.82 -26.38
N VAL A 137 -1.33 8.64 -25.34
CA VAL A 137 -2.41 8.45 -24.37
C VAL A 137 -3.78 8.65 -25.02
N HIS A 138 -3.92 9.57 -25.98
CA HIS A 138 -5.20 9.83 -26.64
C HIS A 138 -5.64 8.70 -27.59
N HIS A 139 -4.68 7.99 -28.19
CA HIS A 139 -4.94 6.87 -29.11
C HIS A 139 -4.71 5.50 -28.47
N ASP A 140 -4.56 5.44 -27.14
CA ASP A 140 -4.26 4.22 -26.36
C ASP A 140 -3.10 3.37 -26.91
N LEU A 141 -2.09 4.03 -27.50
CA LEU A 141 -0.93 3.39 -28.10
C LEU A 141 0.11 3.05 -27.03
N THR A 142 0.78 1.91 -27.14
CA THR A 142 2.00 1.65 -26.37
C THR A 142 3.19 2.43 -26.96
N ARG A 143 4.30 2.48 -26.21
CA ARG A 143 5.52 3.18 -26.66
C ARG A 143 6.07 2.57 -27.96
N ASP A 144 6.02 1.25 -28.07
CA ASP A 144 6.60 0.51 -29.19
C ASP A 144 5.69 0.57 -30.42
N GLU A 145 4.37 0.49 -30.22
CA GLU A 145 3.40 0.73 -31.29
C GLU A 145 3.56 2.12 -31.88
N MET A 146 3.69 3.16 -31.05
CA MET A 146 3.93 4.52 -31.52
C MET A 146 5.24 4.68 -32.31
N ALA A 147 6.29 3.94 -31.96
CA ALA A 147 7.57 3.97 -32.68
C ALA A 147 7.46 3.27 -34.06
N SER A 148 6.57 2.30 -34.19
CA SER A 148 6.31 1.57 -35.44
C SER A 148 5.40 2.32 -36.42
N LYS A 149 4.69 3.35 -35.96
CA LYS A 149 3.78 4.16 -36.79
C LYS A 149 4.54 5.01 -37.78
N GLN A 150 4.05 5.07 -39.02
CA GLN A 150 4.66 5.92 -40.04
C GLN A 150 4.50 7.41 -39.68
N PRO A 151 5.47 8.27 -40.01
CA PRO A 151 5.38 9.70 -39.74
C PRO A 151 4.13 10.36 -40.31
N SER A 152 3.66 9.94 -41.48
CA SER A 152 2.41 10.43 -42.12
C SER A 152 1.16 10.10 -41.30
N GLU A 153 1.12 8.90 -40.69
CA GLU A 153 0.01 8.47 -39.83
C GLU A 153 -0.04 9.29 -38.54
N VAL A 154 1.12 9.58 -37.95
CA VAL A 154 1.25 10.47 -36.78
C VAL A 154 0.82 11.89 -37.11
N GLN A 155 1.11 12.39 -38.32
CA GLN A 155 0.64 13.70 -38.77
C GLN A 155 -0.89 13.76 -38.90
N ALA A 156 -1.50 12.71 -39.46
CA ALA A 156 -2.95 12.60 -39.55
C ALA A 156 -3.63 12.54 -38.17
N MET A 157 -3.00 11.85 -37.19
CA MET A 157 -3.49 11.79 -35.81
C MET A 157 -3.52 13.17 -35.13
N ILE A 158 -2.57 14.06 -35.44
CA ILE A 158 -2.48 15.40 -34.82
C ILE A 158 -3.57 16.35 -35.36
N GLY A 159 -3.83 16.33 -36.68
CA GLY A 159 -4.85 17.15 -37.33
C GLY A 159 -4.60 18.67 -37.38
N ASP A 160 -3.76 19.24 -36.51
CA ASP A 160 -3.37 20.67 -36.52
C ASP A 160 -2.00 20.88 -37.21
N PRO A 161 -1.95 21.62 -38.34
CA PRO A 161 -0.71 21.90 -39.07
C PRO A 161 0.39 22.54 -38.23
N ARG A 162 0.05 23.36 -37.22
CA ARG A 162 1.04 24.04 -36.37
C ARG A 162 1.69 23.10 -35.37
N LEU A 163 0.96 22.10 -34.90
CA LEU A 163 1.49 21.06 -34.01
C LEU A 163 2.31 20.03 -34.79
N VAL A 164 1.95 19.77 -36.05
CA VAL A 164 2.75 18.96 -36.98
C VAL A 164 4.10 19.63 -37.24
N GLU A 165 4.11 20.94 -37.52
CA GLU A 165 5.35 21.71 -37.73
C GLU A 165 6.27 21.63 -36.50
N LEU A 166 5.74 21.61 -35.28
CA LEU A 166 6.55 21.48 -34.05
C LEU A 166 7.31 20.15 -33.94
N VAL A 167 6.71 19.05 -34.42
CA VAL A 167 7.29 17.70 -34.32
C VAL A 167 8.37 17.50 -35.38
N TYR A 168 8.15 18.01 -36.59
CA TYR A 168 8.97 17.70 -37.77
C TYR A 168 9.88 18.83 -38.26
N SER A 169 9.60 20.10 -37.93
CA SER A 169 10.57 21.16 -38.21
C SER A 169 11.73 21.03 -37.23
N GLU A 170 12.96 21.03 -37.72
CA GLU A 170 14.18 21.10 -36.90
C GLU A 170 14.76 22.53 -36.89
N SER A 171 14.61 23.26 -38.00
CA SER A 171 15.29 24.53 -38.28
C SER A 171 14.64 25.80 -37.70
N LYS A 172 13.38 25.76 -37.24
CA LYS A 172 12.69 26.97 -36.75
C LYS A 172 13.00 27.25 -35.29
N ALA A 173 13.62 28.41 -35.03
CA ALA A 173 13.77 28.92 -33.66
C ALA A 173 12.42 29.46 -33.17
N TYR A 174 11.82 28.80 -32.20
CA TYR A 174 10.59 29.27 -31.56
C TYR A 174 10.92 30.17 -30.37
N SER A 175 10.24 31.30 -30.25
CA SER A 175 10.33 32.13 -29.05
C SER A 175 9.68 31.41 -27.86
N PRO A 176 10.10 31.70 -26.61
CA PRO A 176 9.46 31.13 -25.42
C PRO A 176 7.95 31.41 -25.32
N GLN A 177 7.49 32.52 -25.92
CA GLN A 177 6.08 32.89 -25.95
C GLN A 177 5.28 32.03 -26.93
N GLU A 178 5.84 31.71 -28.09
CA GLU A 178 5.21 30.81 -29.07
C GLU A 178 5.12 29.38 -28.55
N LEU A 179 6.18 28.88 -27.92
CA LEU A 179 6.18 27.56 -27.26
C LEU A 179 5.11 27.46 -26.17
N ARG A 180 4.83 28.55 -25.43
CA ARG A 180 3.73 28.61 -24.47
C ARG A 180 2.36 28.54 -25.15
N LYS A 181 2.16 29.27 -26.26
CA LYS A 181 0.93 29.19 -27.05
C LYS A 181 0.73 27.77 -27.61
N MET A 182 1.79 27.13 -28.08
CA MET A 182 1.77 25.73 -28.51
C MET A 182 1.41 24.79 -27.36
N MET A 183 1.97 24.99 -26.17
CA MET A 183 1.62 24.18 -24.99
C MET A 183 0.14 24.34 -24.60
N GLN A 184 -0.43 25.54 -24.72
CA GLN A 184 -1.87 25.77 -24.52
C GLN A 184 -2.71 25.08 -25.59
N ALA A 185 -2.29 25.12 -26.86
CA ALA A 185 -2.92 24.38 -27.95
C ALA A 185 -2.87 22.87 -27.69
N ILE A 186 -1.70 22.32 -27.31
CA ILE A 186 -1.53 20.92 -26.90
C ILE A 186 -2.45 20.59 -25.74
N ARG A 187 -2.63 21.46 -24.73
CA ARG A 187 -3.55 21.21 -23.61
C ARG A 187 -5.01 21.13 -24.04
N ARG A 188 -5.43 21.95 -25.00
CA ARG A 188 -6.80 21.99 -25.56
C ARG A 188 -7.06 20.89 -26.59
N TRP A 189 -6.02 20.43 -27.27
CA TRP A 189 -6.08 19.35 -28.25
C TRP A 189 -6.67 18.06 -27.64
N GLY A 190 -7.66 17.46 -28.32
CA GLY A 190 -8.37 16.26 -27.83
C GLY A 190 -9.48 16.52 -26.79
N LYS A 191 -9.67 17.74 -26.30
CA LYS A 191 -10.89 18.09 -25.56
C LYS A 191 -11.96 18.47 -26.59
N ARG A 192 -12.98 17.61 -26.77
CA ARG A 192 -14.24 18.02 -27.41
C ARG A 192 -14.77 19.25 -26.66
N ASN A 193 -15.20 20.26 -27.41
CA ASN A 193 -16.12 21.27 -26.87
C ASN A 193 -17.36 20.58 -26.32
#